data_AF-A0A7X5IDJ2-F1
#
_entry.id   AF-A0A7X5IDJ2-F1
#
_cell.length_a   1.000
_cell.length_b   1.000
_cell.length_c   1.000
_cell.angle_alpha   90.00
_cell.angle_beta   90.00
_cell.angle_gamma   90.00
#
_symmetry.space_group_name_H-M   'P 1'
#
loop_
_entity.id
_entity.type
_entity.pdbx_description
1 polymer ?
#
loop_
_entity_poly.entity_id
_entity_poly.type
_entity_poly.pdbx_seq_one_letter_code
_entity_poly.pdbx_strand_id
1 'polypeptide(L)'
;MAVTGGAPGFARAASAIWPATRIRRCAFHAFCQVGRFAASQPKLDAGIELYSLAKRLLGAKDAAAAAWLADYATWCAKWERFLREFTVVCRLLV
;
A
#
# COMPACT_ATOMS: atom_id res chain seq x y z
N MET A 1 -20.04 0.81 -9.18
CA MET A 1 -18.66 1.02 -8.65
C MET A 1 -18.12 -0.33 -8.23
N ALA A 2 -16.88 -0.66 -8.59
CA ALA A 2 -16.21 -1.90 -8.19
C ALA A 2 -15.08 -1.59 -7.19
N VAL A 3 -14.93 -2.43 -6.18
CA VAL A 3 -13.85 -2.35 -5.18
C VAL A 3 -13.02 -3.63 -5.26
N THR A 4 -11.70 -3.50 -5.41
CA THR A 4 -10.82 -4.65 -5.68
C THR A 4 -9.56 -4.63 -4.84
N GLY A 5 -8.91 -5.78 -4.68
CA GLY A 5 -7.59 -5.89 -4.06
C GLY A 5 -6.43 -5.31 -4.89
N GLY A 6 -6.68 -4.90 -6.14
CA GLY A 6 -5.64 -4.36 -7.03
C GLY A 6 -4.88 -5.40 -7.85
N ALA A 7 -5.47 -6.58 -8.08
CA ALA A 7 -4.89 -7.60 -8.95
C ALA A 7 -4.63 -7.03 -10.37
N PRO A 8 -3.48 -7.37 -10.99
CA PRO A 8 -3.19 -6.93 -12.34
C PRO A 8 -4.25 -7.45 -13.31
N GLY A 9 -4.63 -6.63 -14.29
CA GLY A 9 -5.57 -7.02 -15.35
C GLY A 9 -7.05 -6.77 -15.07
N PHE A 10 -7.50 -6.72 -13.80
CA PHE A 10 -8.92 -6.47 -13.51
C PHE A 10 -9.39 -5.12 -14.07
N ALA A 11 -8.60 -4.06 -13.88
CA ALA A 11 -8.97 -2.72 -14.36
C ALA A 11 -9.13 -2.68 -15.88
N ARG A 12 -8.26 -3.39 -16.61
CA ARG A 12 -8.30 -3.49 -18.07
C ARG A 12 -9.50 -4.31 -18.55
N ALA A 13 -9.81 -5.43 -17.89
CA ALA A 13 -10.97 -6.24 -18.22
C ALA A 13 -12.28 -5.48 -17.94
N ALA A 14 -12.36 -4.83 -16.79
CA ALA A 14 -13.51 -4.03 -16.40
C ALA A 14 -13.73 -2.83 -17.33
N SER A 15 -12.67 -2.16 -17.81
CA SER A 15 -12.83 -1.07 -18.78
C SER A 15 -13.34 -1.54 -20.14
N ALA A 16 -13.05 -2.79 -20.54
CA ALA A 16 -13.50 -3.34 -21.81
C ALA A 16 -15.00 -3.71 -21.80
N ILE A 17 -15.51 -4.23 -20.68
CA ILE A 17 -16.90 -4.69 -20.56
C ILE A 17 -17.82 -3.62 -19.93
N TRP A 18 -17.28 -2.86 -18.97
CA TRP A 18 -18.02 -1.87 -18.18
C TRP A 18 -17.27 -0.52 -18.10
N PRO A 19 -17.16 0.23 -19.21
CA PRO A 19 -16.33 1.45 -19.28
C PRO A 19 -16.75 2.54 -18.30
N ALA A 20 -18.04 2.62 -17.93
CA ALA A 20 -18.55 3.58 -16.96
C ALA A 20 -18.27 3.18 -15.49
N THR A 21 -17.77 1.96 -15.22
CA THR A 21 -17.57 1.48 -13.86
C THR A 21 -16.36 2.16 -13.22
N ARG A 22 -16.61 3.02 -12.23
CA ARG A 22 -15.56 3.52 -11.35
C ARG A 22 -14.96 2.37 -10.53
N ILE A 23 -13.64 2.20 -10.62
CA ILE A 23 -12.88 1.18 -9.87
C ILE A 23 -12.13 1.87 -8.73
N ARG A 24 -12.19 1.28 -7.53
CA ARG A 24 -11.41 1.71 -6.36
C ARG A 24 -10.62 0.54 -5.78
N ARG A 25 -9.46 0.83 -5.19
CA ARG A 25 -8.75 -0.15 -4.37
C ARG A 25 -9.41 -0.28 -2.99
N CYS A 26 -9.46 -1.50 -2.49
CA CYS A 26 -9.96 -1.80 -1.16
C CYS A 26 -8.91 -1.39 -0.11
N ALA A 27 -9.29 -0.49 0.82
CA ALA A 27 -8.42 -0.05 1.91
C ALA A 27 -7.98 -1.23 2.82
N PHE A 28 -8.86 -2.21 3.04
CA PHE A 28 -8.53 -3.41 3.80
C PHE A 28 -7.42 -4.23 3.12
N HIS A 29 -7.51 -4.45 1.81
CA HIS A 29 -6.45 -5.15 1.09
C HIS A 29 -5.15 -4.33 1.07
N ALA A 30 -5.20 -3.01 0.94
CA ALA A 30 -4.02 -2.17 1.06
C ALA A 30 -3.35 -2.30 2.45
N PHE A 31 -4.15 -2.37 3.52
CA PHE A 31 -3.66 -2.67 4.87
C PHE A 31 -3.02 -4.06 4.97
N CYS A 32 -3.67 -5.11 4.45
CA CYS A 32 -3.12 -6.47 4.45
C CYS A 32 -1.77 -6.55 3.71
N GLN A 33 -1.58 -5.79 2.64
CA GLN A 33 -0.32 -5.73 1.91
C GLN A 33 0.83 -5.20 2.78
N VAL A 34 0.57 -4.22 3.65
CA VAL A 34 1.58 -3.73 4.61
C VAL A 34 2.00 -4.86 5.56
N GLY A 35 1.04 -5.62 6.10
CA GLY A 35 1.34 -6.77 6.95
C GLY A 35 2.16 -7.86 6.24
N ARG A 36 1.94 -8.07 4.93
CA ARG A 36 2.70 -9.04 4.13
C ARG A 36 4.17 -8.64 3.96
N PHE A 37 4.48 -7.36 3.81
CA PHE A 37 5.84 -6.90 3.51
C PHE A 37 6.61 -6.39 4.74
N ALA A 38 5.92 -5.81 5.73
CA ALA A 38 6.55 -5.28 6.95
C ALA A 38 6.44 -6.23 8.16
N ALA A 39 5.73 -7.35 8.02
CA ALA A 39 5.17 -8.16 9.10
C ALA A 39 4.06 -7.46 9.90
N SER A 40 3.19 -8.24 10.55
CA SER A 40 2.13 -7.73 11.43
C SER A 40 2.65 -7.14 12.74
N GLN A 41 3.88 -7.51 13.13
CA GLN A 41 4.61 -6.98 14.28
C GLN A 41 6.00 -6.50 13.82
N PRO A 42 6.07 -5.36 13.10
CA PRO A 42 7.34 -4.81 12.64
C PRO A 42 8.22 -4.42 13.82
N LYS A 43 9.53 -4.68 13.71
CA LYS A 43 10.52 -4.28 14.73
C LYS A 43 11.32 -3.04 14.35
N LEU A 44 11.36 -2.71 13.06
CA LEU A 44 12.03 -1.53 12.55
C LEU A 44 11.08 -0.33 12.64
N ASP A 45 11.60 0.82 13.01
CA ASP A 45 10.83 2.06 13.14
C ASP A 45 10.05 2.39 11.86
N ALA A 46 10.67 2.20 10.69
CA ALA A 46 10.03 2.37 9.39
C ALA A 46 8.75 1.52 9.26
N GLY A 47 8.83 0.25 9.66
CA GLY A 47 7.70 -0.67 9.62
C GLY A 47 6.64 -0.36 10.67
N ILE A 48 7.04 0.02 11.89
CA ILE A 48 6.12 0.42 12.96
C ILE A 48 5.29 1.63 12.55
N GLU A 49 5.95 2.65 12.01
CA GLU A 49 5.31 3.87 11.50
C GLU A 49 4.37 3.55 10.32
N LEU A 50 4.83 2.74 9.36
CA LEU A 50 4.02 2.32 8.22
C LEU A 50 2.78 1.54 8.65
N TYR A 51 2.91 0.64 9.62
CA TYR A 51 1.79 -0.15 10.13
C TYR A 51 0.77 0.73 10.85
N SER A 52 1.23 1.75 11.58
CA SER A 52 0.35 2.77 12.17
C SER A 52 -0.43 3.56 11.09
N LEU A 53 0.26 4.00 10.03
CA LEU A 53 -0.39 4.63 8.87
C LEU A 53 -1.40 3.69 8.21
N ALA A 54 -1.05 2.43 8.03
CA ALA A 54 -1.93 1.43 7.42
C ALA A 54 -3.21 1.19 8.24
N LYS A 55 -3.14 1.20 9.57
CA LYS A 55 -4.33 1.14 10.43
C LYS A 55 -5.22 2.37 10.25
N ARG A 56 -4.62 3.56 10.21
CA ARG A 56 -5.34 4.83 10.00
C ARG A 56 -6.06 4.89 8.65
N LEU A 57 -5.52 4.22 7.62
CA LEU A 57 -6.15 4.12 6.30
C LEU A 57 -7.57 3.54 6.36
N LEU A 58 -7.83 2.59 7.26
CA LEU A 58 -9.14 1.93 7.38
C LEU A 58 -10.26 2.91 7.78
N GLY A 59 -9.91 4.00 8.47
CA GLY A 59 -10.83 5.06 8.88
C GLY A 59 -10.72 6.35 8.06
N ALA A 60 -9.79 6.43 7.11
CA ALA A 60 -9.51 7.67 6.37
C ALA A 60 -10.63 7.97 5.36
N LYS A 61 -11.46 8.98 5.67
CA LYS A 61 -12.54 9.49 4.82
C LYS A 61 -12.47 11.00 4.72
N ASP A 62 -12.94 11.55 3.60
CA ASP A 62 -13.09 12.99 3.39
C ASP A 62 -11.79 13.77 3.71
N ALA A 63 -11.84 14.76 4.59
CA ALA A 63 -10.66 15.53 5.00
C ALA A 63 -9.53 14.67 5.60
N ALA A 64 -9.89 13.59 6.32
CA ALA A 64 -8.90 12.69 6.89
C ALA A 64 -8.15 11.88 5.82
N ALA A 65 -8.73 11.70 4.63
CA ALA A 65 -8.03 11.05 3.52
C ALA A 65 -6.90 11.92 2.96
N ALA A 66 -7.10 13.24 2.87
CA ALA A 66 -6.06 14.17 2.45
C ALA A 66 -4.92 14.24 3.48
N ALA A 67 -5.25 14.31 4.77
CA ALA A 67 -4.26 14.25 5.84
C ALA A 67 -3.47 12.93 5.83
N TRP A 68 -4.16 11.80 5.63
CA TRP A 68 -3.50 10.50 5.51
C TRP A 68 -2.50 10.45 4.34
N LEU A 69 -2.84 11.03 3.19
CA LEU A 69 -1.94 11.11 2.03
C LEU A 69 -0.70 11.96 2.33
N ALA A 70 -0.85 13.09 3.03
CA ALA A 70 0.26 13.94 3.43
C ALA A 70 1.20 13.22 4.42
N ASP A 71 0.63 12.52 5.40
CA ASP A 71 1.41 11.73 6.37
C ASP A 71 2.15 10.57 5.69
N TYR A 72 1.50 9.88 4.74
CA TYR A 72 2.13 8.83 3.95
C TYR A 72 3.27 9.38 3.08
N ALA A 73 3.08 10.53 2.43
CA ALA A 73 4.14 11.18 1.66
C ALA A 73 5.34 11.58 2.54
N THR A 74 5.07 12.09 3.74
CA THR A 74 6.09 12.44 4.74
C THR A 74 6.88 11.21 5.18
N TRP A 75 6.18 10.08 5.43
CA TRP A 75 6.83 8.82 5.75
C TRP A 75 7.72 8.31 4.61
N CYS A 76 7.24 8.38 3.35
CA CYS A 76 8.04 8.01 2.18
C CYS A 76 9.32 8.84 2.08
N ALA A 77 9.23 10.16 2.29
CA ALA A 77 10.40 11.05 2.27
C ALA A 77 11.38 10.75 3.42
N LYS A 78 10.86 10.55 4.63
CA LYS A 78 11.67 10.22 5.82
C LYS A 78 12.47 8.93 5.62
N TRP A 79 11.85 7.89 5.07
CA TRP A 79 12.44 6.56 4.93
C TRP A 79 13.00 6.28 3.54
N GLU A 80 13.08 7.27 2.65
CA GLU A 80 13.48 7.08 1.25
C GLU A 80 14.80 6.31 1.11
N ARG A 81 15.82 6.69 1.89
CA ARG A 81 17.13 6.01 1.88
C ARG A 81 17.01 4.54 2.26
N PHE A 82 16.27 4.25 3.34
CA PHE A 82 16.02 2.88 3.80
C PHE A 82 15.23 2.06 2.76
N LEU A 83 14.23 2.65 2.11
CA LEU A 83 13.45 1.99 1.07
C LEU A 83 14.25 1.67 -0.20
N ARG A 84 15.39 2.34 -0.42
CA ARG A 84 16.33 2.04 -1.51
C ARG A 84 17.33 0.94 -1.15
N GLU A 85 17.37 0.49 0.10
CA GLU A 85 18.22 -0.64 0.50
C GLU A 85 17.60 -1.94 -0.02
N PHE A 86 18.35 -2.68 -0.82
CA PHE A 86 18.00 -4.01 -1.25
C PHE A 86 19.20 -4.94 -1.06
N THR A 87 18.94 -6.14 -0.58
CA THR A 87 19.93 -7.21 -0.61
C THR A 87 19.88 -7.86 -1.98
N VAL A 88 20.93 -7.70 -2.77
CA VAL A 88 21.16 -8.57 -3.93
C VAL A 88 21.55 -9.92 -3.37
N VAL A 89 20.58 -10.82 -3.21
CA VAL A 89 20.91 -12.23 -3.02
C VAL A 89 21.55 -12.66 -4.32
N CYS A 90 22.88 -12.70 -4.36
CA CYS A 90 23.63 -13.23 -5.48
C CYS A 90 23.22 -14.69 -5.63
N ARG A 91 22.37 -14.98 -6.62
CA ARG A 91 21.91 -16.33 -6.94
C ARG A 91 22.98 -17.07 -7.76
N LEU A 92 24.22 -17.05 -7.28
CA LEU A 92 25.23 -18.04 -7.62
C LEU A 92 25.09 -19.12 -6.55
N LEU A 93 24.73 -20.33 -6.97
CA LEU A 93 24.52 -21.55 -6.17
C LEU A 93 23.09 -21.83 -5.68
N VAL A 94 22.13 -21.92 -6.61
CA VAL A 94 21.19 -23.07 -6.71
C VAL A 94 20.67 -23.21 -8.13
#